data_AF-A0A3M3YYU1-F1
#
_entry.id   AF-A0A3M3YYU1-F1
#
_cell.length_a   1.000
_cell.length_b   1.000
_cell.length_c   1.000
_cell.angle_alpha   90.00
_cell.angle_beta   90.00
_cell.angle_gamma   90.00
#
_symmetry.space_group_name_H-M   'P 1'
#
loop_
_entity.id
_entity.type
_entity.pdbx_description
1 polymer ?
#
loop_
_entity_poly.entity_id
_entity_poly.type
_entity_poly.pdbx_seq_one_letter_code
_entity_poly.pdbx_strand_id
1 'polypeptide(L)' 'MLRVHVLPSGRTDQVQVLQSSGVPALDEAAQAAVRQWTFIPAKRGETPVEGWVNVPLAFKLAP' A
#
# COMPACT_ATOMS: atom_id res chain seq x y z
N MET A 1 -7.73 2.18 5.27
CA MET A 1 -7.27 1.01 4.49
C MET A 1 -6.82 1.47 3.11
N LEU A 2 -5.63 1.06 2.69
CA LEU A 2 -5.11 1.35 1.35
C LEU A 2 -5.13 0.09 0.48
N ARG A 3 -5.36 0.27 -0.82
CA ARG A 3 -5.19 -0.75 -1.84
C ARG A 3 -3.98 -0.38 -2.69
N VAL A 4 -3.04 -1.31 -2.82
CA VAL A 4 -1.72 -1.06 -3.41
C VAL A 4 -1.51 -2.02 -4.56
N HIS A 5 -1.13 -1.48 -5.72
CA HIS A 5 -0.69 -2.28 -6.85
C HIS A 5 0.81 -2.52 -6.72
N VAL A 6 1.19 -3.79 -6.71
CA VAL A 6 2.57 -4.25 -6.52
C VAL A 6 3.01 -4.89 -7.82
N LEU A 7 4.09 -4.40 -8.39
CA LEU A 7 4.73 -4.91 -9.60
C LEU A 7 5.55 -6.17 -9.30
N PRO A 8 5.97 -6.95 -10.32
CA PRO A 8 6.84 -8.12 -10.13
C PRO A 8 8.19 -7.79 -9.46
N SER A 9 8.62 -6.53 -9.51
CA SER A 9 9.81 -6.03 -8.82
C SER A 9 9.62 -5.80 -7.32
N GLY A 10 8.40 -5.93 -6.80
CA GLY A 10 8.03 -5.56 -5.43
C GLY A 10 7.79 -4.06 -5.23
N ARG A 11 8.05 -3.23 -6.25
CA ARG A 11 7.74 -1.80 -6.23
C ARG A 11 6.25 -1.56 -6.42
N THR A 12 5.79 -0.40 -5.99
CA THR A 12 4.40 0.03 -6.17
C THR A 12 4.35 1.15 -7.20
N ASP A 13 3.35 1.10 -8.07
CA ASP A 13 3.05 2.13 -9.08
C ASP A 13 1.74 2.85 -8.77
N GLN A 14 0.79 2.17 -8.11
CA GLN A 14 -0.49 2.73 -7.71
C GLN A 14 -0.83 2.47 -6.24
N VAL A 15 -1.30 3.51 -5.56
CA VAL A 15 -1.85 3.45 -4.20
C VAL A 15 -3.19 4.16 -4.20
N GLN A 16 -4.23 3.49 -3.67
CA GLN A 16 -5.59 4.00 -3.62
C GLN A 16 -6.12 3.92 -2.19
N VAL A 17 -6.93 4.91 -1.78
CA VAL A 17 -7.64 4.87 -0.50
C VAL A 17 -8.91 4.06 -0.67
N LEU A 18 -8.94 2.87 -0.07
CA LEU A 18 -10.13 2.01 -0.06
C LEU A 18 -11.08 2.39 1.09
N GLN A 19 -10.51 2.82 2.22
CA GLN A 19 -11.25 3.33 3.36
C GLN A 19 -10.44 4.46 3.99
N SER A 20 -11.01 5.67 4.02
CA SER A 20 -10.39 6.86 4.62
C SER A 20 -10.22 6.70 6.13
N SER A 21 -9.21 7.34 6.69
CA SER A 21 -9.05 7.54 8.14
C SER A 21 -10.04 8.56 8.72
N GLY A 22 -10.76 9.31 7.86
CA GLY A 22 -11.56 10.47 8.24
C GLY A 22 -10.76 11.77 8.34
N VAL A 23 -9.44 11.74 8.18
CA VAL A 23 -8.55 12.91 8.21
C VAL A 23 -7.72 12.96 6.92
N PRO A 24 -7.96 13.93 6.02
CA PRO A 24 -7.29 13.98 4.71
C PRO A 24 -5.76 13.98 4.79
N ALA A 25 -5.17 14.74 5.72
CA ALA A 25 -3.73 14.79 5.90
C ALA A 25 -3.12 13.43 6.30
N LEU A 26 -3.85 12.61 7.06
CA LEU A 26 -3.41 11.26 7.40
C LEU A 26 -3.50 10.33 6.19
N ASP A 27 -4.56 10.44 5.38
CA ASP A 27 -4.69 9.64 4.15
C ASP A 27 -3.57 9.95 3.15
N GLU A 28 -3.19 11.22 3.00
CA GLU A 28 -2.06 11.65 2.17
C GLU A 28 -0.73 11.12 2.71
N ALA A 29 -0.49 11.26 4.03
CA ALA A 29 0.71 10.74 4.67
C ALA A 29 0.84 9.22 4.55
N ALA A 30 -0.26 8.48 4.71
CA ALA A 30 -0.30 7.03 4.50
C ALA A 30 0.07 6.66 3.07
N GLN A 31 -0.52 7.34 2.08
CA GLN A 31 -0.20 7.09 0.67
C GLN A 31 1.27 7.38 0.37
N ALA A 32 1.81 8.50 0.86
CA ALA A 32 3.21 8.86 0.68
C ALA A 32 4.16 7.81 1.28
N ALA A 33 3.88 7.34 2.51
CA ALA A 33 4.70 6.33 3.16
C ALA A 33 4.67 4.99 2.41
N VAL A 34 3.48 4.52 2.01
CA VAL A 34 3.32 3.24 1.30
C VAL A 34 4.01 3.24 -0.07
N ARG A 35 4.04 4.38 -0.77
CA ARG A 35 4.77 4.52 -2.05
C ARG A 35 6.27 4.27 -1.92
N GLN A 36 6.85 4.42 -0.73
CA GLN A 36 8.27 4.20 -0.47
C GLN A 36 8.59 2.75 -0.08
N TRP A 37 7.58 1.94 0.24
CA TRP A 37 7.79 0.56 0.65
C TRP A 37 8.11 -0.35 -0.54
N THR A 38 8.80 -1.45 -0.24
CA THR A 38 9.01 -2.57 -1.17
C THR A 38 8.27 -3.77 -0.62
N PHE A 39 7.45 -4.39 -1.46
CA PHE A 39 6.58 -5.51 -1.12
C PHE A 39 7.15 -6.81 -1.69
N ILE A 40 6.72 -7.94 -1.13
CA ILE A 40 6.89 -9.23 -1.79
C ILE A 40 5.78 -9.32 -2.85
N PRO A 41 6.12 -9.47 -4.15
CA PRO A 41 5.12 -9.57 -5.21
C PRO A 41 4.31 -10.86 -5.10
N ALA A 42 3.14 -10.86 -5.72
CA ALA A 42 2.40 -12.11 -5.95
C ALA A 42 3.24 -13.05 -6.83
N LYS A 43 2.97 -14.35 -6.75
CA LYS A 43 3.64 -15.34 -7.59
C LYS A 43 2.62 -16.23 -8.31
N ARG A 44 2.94 -16.58 -9.56
CA ARG A 44 2.31 -17.67 -10.31
C ARG A 44 3.33 -18.80 -10.44
N GLY A 45 3.18 -19.83 -9.60
CA GLY A 45 4.27 -20.79 -9.38
C GLY A 45 5.48 -20.07 -8.80
N GLU A 46 6.63 -20.17 -9.46
CA GLU A 46 7.86 -19.45 -9.07
C GLU A 46 8.03 -18.08 -9.73
N THR A 47 7.15 -17.71 -10.66
CA THR A 47 7.28 -16.44 -11.40
C THR A 47 6.60 -15.29 -10.65
N PRO A 48 7.32 -14.21 -10.31
CA PRO A 48 6.70 -13.00 -9.76
C PRO A 48 5.76 -12.35 -10.76
N VAL A 49 4.57 -11.94 -10.30
CA VAL A 49 3.55 -11.28 -11.10
C VAL A 49 3.01 -10.06 -10.35
N GLU A 50 2.45 -9.12 -11.11
CA GLU A 50 1.77 -7.97 -10.51
C GLU A 50 0.50 -8.39 -9.79
N GLY A 51 0.09 -7.59 -8.80
CA GLY A 51 -1.11 -7.87 -8.03
C GLY A 51 -1.52 -6.74 -7.11
N TRP A 52 -2.75 -6.82 -6.65
CA TRP A 52 -3.32 -5.87 -5.70
C TRP A 52 -3.29 -6.44 -4.28
N VAL A 53 -2.85 -5.63 -3.32
CA VAL A 53 -2.85 -5.97 -1.88
C VAL A 53 -3.57 -4.90 -1.06
N ASN A 54 -4.23 -5.32 0.01
CA ASN A 54 -4.85 -4.41 0.97
C ASN A 54 -3.91 -4.21 2.16
N VAL A 55 -3.56 -2.96 2.43
CA VAL A 55 -2.68 -2.57 3.53
C VAL A 55 -3.51 -1.84 4.60
N PRO A 56 -3.77 -2.47 5.75
CA PRO A 56 -4.36 -1.78 6.89
C PRO A 56 -3.30 -0.88 7.55
N LEU A 57 -3.58 0.43 7.62
CA LEU A 57 -2.79 1.40 8.37
C LEU A 57 -3.63 1.92 9.51
N ALA A 58 -3.13 1.82 10.74
CA ALA A 58 -3.72 2.41 11.93
C ALA A 58 -2.79 3.50 12.45
N PHE A 59 -3.30 4.72 12.57
CA PHE A 59 -2.57 5.83 13.15
C PHE A 59 -2.66 5.76 14.68
N LYS A 60 -1.51 5.91 15.35
CA LYS A 60 -1.47 6.15 16.79
C LYS A 60 -0.96 7.56 17.01
N LEU A 61 -1.76 8.39 17.67
CA LEU A 61 -1.32 9.69 18.15
C LEU A 61 -0.60 9.47 19.48
N ALA A 62 0.68 9.83 19.53
CA ALA A 62 1.40 9.87 20.79
C ALA A 62 0.98 11.15 21.54
N PRO A 63 0.79 11.08 22.87
CA PRO A 63 0.48 12.25 23.71
C PRO A 63 1.63 13.25 23.79
#